data_AF-A0A661F6F0-F1
#
_entry.id   AF-A0A661F6F0-F1
#
_cell.length_a   1.000
_cell.length_b   1.000
_cell.length_c   1.000
_cell.angle_alpha   90.00
_cell.angle_beta   90.00
_cell.angle_gamma   90.00
#
_symmetry.space_group_name_H-M   'P 1'
#
loop_
_entity.id
_entity.type
_entity.pdbx_description
1 polymer ?
#
loop_
_entity_poly.entity_id
_entity_poly.type
_entity_poly.pdbx_seq_one_letter_code
_entity_poly.pdbx_strand_id
1 'polypeptide(L)'
;WLTLAPCAPQGQGYDAEKSYYQVFTRFGRHGDRAVQQGKPFKNPVLLAQAGAVFSLTNTKNPWIGQGIGGQGELSKIIPDTVQQGYSPVFGICLPNDAERQ
;
A
#
# COMPACT_ATOMS: atom_id res chain seq x y z
N TRP A 1 -3.08 -13.12 -4.71
CA TRP A 1 -3.01 -11.91 -5.55
C TRP A 1 -1.70 -11.21 -5.34
N LEU A 2 -0.93 -11.02 -6.41
CA LEU A 2 0.37 -10.33 -6.41
C LEU A 2 0.17 -8.83 -6.64
N THR A 3 0.74 -7.97 -5.82
CA THR A 3 0.70 -6.51 -5.99
C THR A 3 1.76 -6.02 -6.97
N LEU A 4 1.39 -5.10 -7.88
CA LEU A 4 2.31 -4.53 -8.88
C LEU A 4 2.96 -3.21 -8.42
N ALA A 5 2.53 -2.69 -7.29
CA ALA A 5 2.99 -1.49 -6.62
C ALA A 5 2.86 -1.62 -5.09
N PRO A 6 3.49 -0.74 -4.30
CA PRO A 6 3.24 -0.62 -2.87
C PRO A 6 1.76 -0.43 -2.52
N CYS A 7 1.30 -1.03 -1.42
CA CYS A 7 -0.08 -0.87 -0.95
C CYS A 7 -0.20 -0.81 0.58
N ALA A 8 -1.34 -0.31 1.04
CA ALA A 8 -1.78 -0.19 2.42
C ALA A 8 -2.97 -1.14 2.68
N PRO A 9 -2.70 -2.42 2.99
CA PRO A 9 -3.73 -3.45 3.12
C PRO A 9 -4.47 -3.42 4.47
N GLN A 10 -4.06 -2.58 5.42
CA GLN A 10 -4.61 -2.59 6.77
C GLN A 10 -6.14 -2.37 6.80
N GLY A 11 -6.84 -3.11 7.64
CA GLY A 11 -8.29 -2.96 7.84
C GLY A 11 -9.17 -3.46 6.69
N GLN A 12 -8.61 -4.13 5.67
CA GLN A 12 -9.38 -4.60 4.49
C GLN A 12 -9.67 -6.11 4.48
N GLY A 13 -9.42 -6.82 5.58
CA GLY A 13 -9.90 -8.20 5.78
C GLY A 13 -9.11 -9.29 5.02
N TYR A 14 -7.84 -9.06 4.72
CA TYR A 14 -6.95 -10.09 4.15
C TYR A 14 -6.60 -11.17 5.18
N ASP A 15 -6.48 -12.41 4.72
CA ASP A 15 -6.03 -13.54 5.54
C ASP A 15 -4.53 -13.42 5.81
N ALA A 16 -4.15 -13.12 7.06
CA ALA A 16 -2.77 -12.88 7.46
C ALA A 16 -1.89 -14.14 7.38
N GLU A 17 -2.46 -15.34 7.57
CA GLU A 17 -1.70 -16.60 7.51
C GLU A 17 -1.37 -16.99 6.06
N LYS A 18 -2.15 -16.49 5.11
CA LYS A 18 -2.00 -16.74 3.67
C LYS A 18 -1.58 -15.49 2.89
N SER A 19 -1.00 -14.51 3.57
CA SER A 19 -0.47 -13.29 2.96
C SER A 19 1.01 -13.12 3.30
N TYR A 20 1.82 -12.85 2.29
CA TYR A 20 3.28 -12.79 2.38
C TYR A 20 3.78 -11.48 1.78
N TYR A 21 4.46 -10.67 2.58
CA TYR A 21 4.90 -9.35 2.16
C TYR A 21 6.07 -8.86 3.01
N GLN A 22 6.87 -7.98 2.42
CA GLN A 22 7.82 -7.15 3.17
C GLN A 22 7.21 -5.77 3.39
N VAL A 23 7.44 -5.21 4.57
CA VAL A 23 7.02 -3.85 4.90
C VAL A 23 8.11 -2.85 4.58
N PHE A 24 7.73 -1.65 4.17
CA PHE A 24 8.65 -0.51 4.08
C PHE A 24 7.95 0.79 4.46
N THR A 25 8.74 1.76 4.90
CA THR A 25 8.25 3.10 5.23
C THR A 25 8.52 4.04 4.08
N ARG A 26 7.46 4.63 3.51
CA ARG A 26 7.56 5.67 2.49
C ARG A 26 7.57 7.04 3.14
N PHE A 27 8.71 7.72 3.03
CA PHE A 27 8.86 9.11 3.41
C PHE A 27 8.50 10.00 2.22
N GLY A 28 7.92 11.17 2.49
CA GLY A 28 7.55 12.12 1.45
C GLY A 28 7.62 13.55 1.95
N ARG A 29 8.06 14.42 1.06
CA ARG A 29 8.04 15.87 1.25
C ARG A 29 6.92 16.46 0.40
N HIS A 30 6.23 17.46 0.93
CA HIS A 30 5.33 18.32 0.18
C HIS A 30 6.10 19.05 -0.92
N GLY A 31 5.50 19.17 -2.09
CA GLY A 31 6.04 19.94 -3.20
C GLY A 31 5.68 21.42 -3.14
N ASP A 32 6.18 22.19 -4.10
CA ASP A 32 5.78 23.57 -4.38
C ASP A 32 5.86 24.50 -3.15
N ARG A 33 4.89 25.40 -2.97
CA ARG A 33 4.86 26.44 -1.93
C ARG A 33 4.94 25.87 -0.52
N ALA A 34 4.46 24.65 -0.31
CA ALA A 34 4.52 23.99 1.00
C ALA A 34 5.94 23.64 1.44
N VAL A 35 6.89 23.49 0.50
CA VAL A 35 8.29 23.26 0.85
C VAL A 35 8.92 24.48 1.53
N GLN A 36 8.41 25.68 1.23
CA GLN A 36 8.93 26.96 1.75
C GLN A 36 8.35 27.32 3.13
N GLN A 37 7.35 26.58 3.62
CA GLN A 37 6.65 26.87 4.88
C GLN A 37 7.37 26.35 6.14
N GLY A 38 8.62 25.90 6.02
CA GLY A 38 9.45 25.43 7.15
C GLY A 38 9.05 24.07 7.75
N LYS A 39 7.91 23.49 7.35
CA LYS A 39 7.45 22.15 7.76
C LYS A 39 7.08 21.31 6.53
N PRO A 40 8.08 20.89 5.74
CA PRO A 40 7.83 20.41 4.39
C PRO A 40 7.48 18.92 4.34
N PHE A 41 7.44 18.19 5.47
CA PHE A 41 7.25 16.74 5.46
C PHE A 41 5.82 16.34 5.84
N LYS A 42 5.30 15.31 5.17
CA LYS A 42 4.14 14.55 5.64
C LYS A 42 4.60 13.42 6.54
N ASN A 43 3.68 12.86 7.32
CA ASN A 43 3.93 11.72 8.17
C ASN A 43 4.40 10.53 7.30
N PRO A 44 5.41 9.76 7.76
CA PRO A 44 5.83 8.54 7.08
C PRO A 44 4.69 7.52 7.03
N VAL A 45 4.59 6.78 5.93
CA VAL A 45 3.53 5.79 5.72
C VAL A 45 4.14 4.39 5.66
N LEU A 46 3.64 3.48 6.49
CA LEU A 46 3.98 2.06 6.41
C LEU A 46 3.16 1.38 5.29
N LEU A 47 3.85 0.67 4.39
CA LEU A 47 3.24 0.00 3.24
C LEU A 47 3.81 -1.41 3.10
N ALA A 48 3.03 -2.30 2.50
CA ALA A 48 3.57 -3.52 1.89
C ALA A 48 4.28 -3.16 0.58
N GLN A 49 5.43 -3.78 0.33
CA GLN A 49 6.21 -3.61 -0.91
C GLN A 49 5.47 -4.18 -2.13
N ALA A 50 5.87 -3.73 -3.32
CA ALA A 50 5.46 -4.38 -4.56
C ALA A 50 5.94 -5.85 -4.57
N GLY A 51 5.18 -6.74 -5.19
CA GLY A 51 5.42 -8.18 -5.13
C GLY A 51 4.85 -8.85 -3.87
N ALA A 52 4.10 -8.12 -3.04
CA ALA A 52 3.36 -8.72 -1.94
C ALA A 52 2.26 -9.65 -2.47
N VAL A 53 2.05 -10.77 -1.78
CA VAL A 53 1.01 -11.74 -2.09
C VAL A 53 -0.05 -11.69 -0.99
N PHE A 54 -1.29 -11.42 -1.38
CA PHE A 54 -2.43 -11.44 -0.46
C PHE A 54 -3.46 -12.49 -0.87
N SER A 55 -3.97 -13.21 0.14
CA SER A 55 -5.13 -14.07 0.00
C SER A 55 -6.41 -13.26 0.22
N LEU A 56 -7.36 -13.43 -0.69
CA LEU A 56 -8.63 -12.70 -0.73
C LEU A 56 -9.77 -13.69 -0.94
N THR A 57 -10.81 -13.57 -0.13
CA THR A 57 -12.07 -14.29 -0.30
C THR A 57 -12.93 -13.72 -1.43
N ASN A 58 -12.74 -12.44 -1.81
CA ASN A 58 -13.46 -11.79 -2.91
C ASN A 58 -12.49 -11.32 -4.01
N THR A 59 -12.67 -11.85 -5.22
CA THR A 59 -11.79 -11.68 -6.38
C THR A 59 -12.23 -10.60 -7.36
N LYS A 60 -13.32 -9.89 -7.09
CA LYS A 60 -13.93 -8.96 -8.05
C LYS A 60 -13.18 -7.63 -8.23
N ASN A 61 -12.23 -7.30 -7.36
CA ASN A 61 -11.51 -6.03 -7.40
C ASN A 61 -10.12 -6.20 -8.02
N PRO A 62 -9.77 -5.44 -9.08
CA PRO A 62 -8.45 -5.53 -9.70
C PRO A 62 -7.37 -4.72 -8.95
N TRP A 63 -7.59 -4.35 -7.69
CA TRP A 63 -6.63 -3.65 -6.85
C TRP A 63 -6.73 -4.07 -5.38
N ILE A 64 -5.62 -3.87 -4.66
CA ILE A 64 -5.49 -4.06 -3.21
C ILE A 64 -4.97 -2.77 -2.59
N GLY A 65 -5.47 -2.43 -1.40
CA GLY A 65 -5.05 -1.24 -0.67
C GLY A 65 -6.04 -0.07 -0.76
N GLN A 66 -5.66 1.08 -0.23
CA GLN A 66 -6.55 2.22 -0.03
C GLN A 66 -5.84 3.56 -0.21
N GLY A 67 -6.61 4.63 -0.40
CA GLY A 67 -6.10 6.00 -0.20
C GLY A 67 -5.82 6.26 1.29
N ILE A 68 -4.76 7.00 1.59
CA ILE A 68 -4.34 7.29 2.96
C ILE A 68 -4.30 8.81 3.13
N GLY A 69 -4.81 9.32 4.25
CA GLY A 69 -4.75 10.74 4.58
C GLY A 69 -6.06 11.48 4.35
N GLY A 70 -5.96 12.79 4.15
CA GLY A 70 -7.07 13.72 4.33
C GLY A 70 -7.28 14.04 5.82
N GLN A 71 -8.09 15.06 6.11
CA GLN A 71 -8.51 15.45 7.46
C GLN A 71 -7.34 15.65 8.45
N GLY A 72 -6.15 15.97 7.95
CA GLY A 72 -4.96 16.17 8.77
C GLY A 72 -4.33 14.89 9.33
N GLU A 73 -4.69 13.71 8.85
CA GLU A 73 -4.07 12.44 9.28
C GLU A 73 -2.62 12.33 8.77
N LEU A 74 -2.42 12.64 7.49
CA LEU A 74 -1.13 12.48 6.82
C LEU A 74 -0.24 13.73 6.93
N SER A 75 -0.83 14.91 7.09
CA SER A 75 -0.08 16.13 7.42
C SER A 75 -0.94 17.13 8.18
N LYS A 76 -0.41 17.66 9.28
CA LYS A 76 -1.05 18.75 10.03
C LYS A 76 -0.91 20.12 9.35
N ILE A 77 0.01 20.24 8.39
CA ILE A 77 0.29 21.51 7.68
C ILE A 77 -0.61 21.67 6.46
N ILE A 78 -0.87 20.56 5.77
CA ILE A 78 -1.80 20.51 4.64
C ILE A 78 -2.82 19.42 4.95
N PRO A 79 -3.95 19.73 5.61
CA PRO A 79 -4.91 18.74 6.06
C PRO A 79 -5.44 17.84 4.95
N ASP A 80 -5.54 18.36 3.74
CA ASP A 80 -6.02 17.63 2.56
C ASP A 80 -4.98 16.71 1.91
N THR A 81 -3.79 16.56 2.53
CA THR A 81 -2.74 15.68 2.01
C THR A 81 -3.24 14.25 1.96
N VAL A 82 -3.23 13.68 0.76
CA VAL A 82 -3.49 12.25 0.52
C VAL A 82 -2.27 11.56 -0.08
N GLN A 83 -2.24 10.24 0.02
CA GLN A 83 -1.28 9.38 -0.66
C GLN A 83 -1.97 8.14 -1.20
N GLN A 84 -1.57 7.74 -2.41
CA GLN A 84 -1.90 6.43 -2.95
C GLN A 84 -1.24 5.33 -2.11
N GLY A 85 -2.07 4.48 -1.53
CA GLY A 85 -1.70 3.21 -0.91
C GLY A 85 -2.48 2.04 -1.54
N TYR A 86 -2.88 2.16 -2.80
CA TYR A 86 -3.52 1.08 -3.55
C TYR A 86 -2.67 0.67 -4.75
N SER A 87 -2.82 -0.60 -5.13
CA SER A 87 -1.96 -1.27 -6.10
C SER A 87 -2.79 -2.17 -7.00
N PRO A 88 -2.61 -2.11 -8.34
CA PRO A 88 -3.13 -3.13 -9.24
C PRO A 88 -2.61 -4.51 -8.85
N VAL A 89 -3.44 -5.54 -9.05
CA VAL A 89 -3.06 -6.91 -8.70
C VAL A 89 -3.15 -7.88 -9.86
N PHE A 90 -2.30 -8.90 -9.83
CA PHE A 90 -2.29 -10.00 -10.76
C PHE A 90 -2.58 -11.33 -10.04
N GLY A 91 -3.39 -12.19 -10.64
CA GLY A 91 -3.64 -13.53 -10.14
C GLY A 91 -2.42 -14.42 -10.39
N ILE A 92 -1.95 -15.11 -9.36
CA ILE A 92 -0.82 -16.05 -9.46
C ILE A 92 -1.24 -17.42 -8.95
N CYS A 93 -0.69 -18.46 -9.55
CA CYS A 93 -0.83 -19.84 -9.09
C CYS A 93 0.50 -20.30 -8.51
N LEU A 94 0.46 -21.04 -7.42
CA LEU A 94 1.65 -21.74 -6.94
C LEU A 94 1.86 -22.98 -7.81
N PRO A 95 3.11 -23.30 -8.19
CA PRO A 95 3.39 -24.52 -8.95
C PRO A 95 3.02 -25.74 -8.13
N ASN A 96 2.50 -26.76 -8.81
CA ASN A 96 2.14 -28.03 -8.17
C ASN A 96 3.41 -28.76 -7.73
N ASP A 97 3.34 -29.52 -6.63
CA ASP A 97 4.52 -30.24 -6.11
C ASP A 97 5.09 -31.26 -7.13
N ALA A 98 4.28 -31.73 -8.08
CA ALA A 98 4.68 -32.61 -9.18
C ALA A 98 5.57 -31.93 -10.24
N GLU A 99 5.58 -30.59 -10.33
CA GLU A 99 6.35 -29.82 -11.31
C GLU A 99 7.72 -29.37 -10.77
N ARG A 100 8.06 -29.73 -9.52
CA ARG A 100 9.30 -29.35 -8.84
C ARG A 100 10.37 -30.45 -8.81
N GLN A 101 10.11 -31.62 -9.40
CA GLN A 101 11.06 -32.73 -9.58
C GLN A 101 11.66 -32.70 -10.98
#